data_AF-A0A814J7F3-F1
#
_entry.id   AF-A0A814J7F3-F1
#
_cell.length_a   1.000
_cell.length_b   1.000
_cell.length_c   1.000
_cell.angle_alpha   90.00
_cell.angle_beta   90.00
_cell.angle_gamma   90.00
#
_symmetry.space_group_name_H-M   'P 1'
#
loop_
_entity.id
_entity.type
_entity.pdbx_description
1 polymer ?
#
loop_
_entity_poly.entity_id
_entity_poly.type
_entity_poly.pdbx_seq_one_letter_code
_entity_poly.pdbx_strand_id
1 'polypeptide(L)'
;MYRFYINCHHWRPTRQQWIYANRCLPIDELKRVINMPTLFWCPTKMTLPNDHIVEHHLPQTIKPTNYTNSAGLRYEAIACRDEIMNGKTEHPFMTLEHSLQIARIIEEARKQMLTPKQ
;
A
#
# COMPACT_ATOMS: atom_id res chain seq x y z
N MET A 1 -1.69 -1.89 10.58
CA MET A 1 -2.27 -2.41 9.32
C MET A 1 -1.50 -1.76 8.19
N TYR A 2 -0.49 -2.46 7.67
CA TYR A 2 0.53 -1.87 6.80
C TYR A 2 0.08 -1.91 5.35
N ARG A 3 0.21 -0.79 4.65
CA ARG A 3 -0.19 -0.65 3.25
C ARG A 3 0.94 -0.01 2.48
N PHE A 4 1.19 -0.59 1.31
CA PHE A 4 2.31 -0.39 0.41
C PHE A 4 2.66 1.06 0.19
N TYR A 5 3.93 1.36 0.36
CA TYR A 5 4.56 2.51 -0.26
C TYR A 5 5.63 1.96 -1.20
N ILE A 6 5.84 2.62 -2.33
CA ILE A 6 6.89 2.37 -3.32
C ILE A 6 7.68 3.69 -3.45
N ASN A 7 9.02 3.61 -3.51
CA ASN A 7 10.01 4.69 -3.44
C ASN A 7 9.76 5.91 -4.34
N CYS A 8 10.16 7.12 -3.91
CA CYS A 8 10.21 8.27 -4.81
C CYS A 8 11.26 9.38 -4.51
N HIS A 9 12.49 9.12 -4.03
CA HIS A 9 13.44 10.23 -3.79
C HIS A 9 13.86 11.04 -5.05
N HIS A 10 13.60 10.54 -6.25
CA HIS A 10 13.79 11.26 -7.52
C HIS A 10 12.56 11.20 -8.45
N TRP A 11 11.45 10.67 -7.96
CA TRP A 11 10.23 10.52 -8.74
C TRP A 11 9.20 11.51 -8.21
N ARG A 12 8.78 12.47 -9.06
CA ARG A 12 7.62 13.31 -8.81
C ARG A 12 6.45 12.76 -9.61
N PRO A 13 5.77 11.69 -9.15
CA PRO A 13 4.61 11.17 -9.84
C PRO A 13 3.55 12.23 -9.98
N THR A 14 2.90 12.27 -11.13
CA THR A 14 1.64 13.01 -11.26
C THR A 14 0.63 12.44 -10.27
N ARG A 15 -0.38 13.23 -9.88
CA ARG A 15 -1.46 12.79 -8.97
C ARG A 15 -2.03 11.42 -9.38
N GLN A 16 -2.14 11.14 -10.68
CA GLN A 16 -2.62 9.85 -11.21
C GLN A 16 -1.64 8.70 -10.94
N GLN A 17 -0.33 8.91 -11.11
CA GLN A 17 0.70 7.90 -10.87
C GLN A 17 0.86 7.57 -9.38
N TRP A 18 0.70 8.57 -8.50
CA TRP A 18 0.72 8.36 -7.06
C TRP A 18 -0.52 7.58 -6.60
N ILE A 19 -1.71 8.00 -7.07
CA ILE A 19 -2.97 7.27 -6.90
C ILE A 19 -2.80 5.80 -7.31
N TYR A 20 -2.09 5.53 -8.40
CA TYR A 20 -1.91 4.19 -8.96
C TYR A 20 -0.95 3.29 -8.15
N ALA A 21 0.22 3.82 -7.76
CA ALA A 21 1.23 3.07 -7.01
C ALA A 21 0.80 2.71 -5.57
N ASN A 22 -0.16 3.45 -5.00
CA ASN A 22 -0.64 3.28 -3.63
C ASN A 22 -2.16 2.98 -3.57
N ARG A 23 -2.80 2.70 -4.71
CA ARG A 23 -4.25 2.45 -4.75
C ARG A 23 -4.58 1.16 -4.02
N CYS A 24 -5.62 1.22 -3.19
CA CYS A 24 -6.56 0.10 -3.14
C CYS A 24 -7.05 0.00 -4.57
N LEU A 25 -6.66 -1.05 -5.29
CA LEU A 25 -7.21 -1.31 -6.61
C LEU A 25 -8.74 -1.25 -6.48
N PRO A 26 -9.44 -0.40 -7.27
CA PRO A 26 -10.89 -0.47 -7.39
C PRO A 26 -11.29 -1.92 -7.65
N ILE A 27 -12.46 -2.36 -7.19
CA ILE A 27 -12.86 -3.77 -7.35
C ILE A 27 -12.81 -4.22 -8.82
N ASP A 28 -13.00 -3.27 -9.75
CA ASP A 28 -12.94 -3.50 -11.19
C ASP A 28 -11.51 -3.56 -11.76
N GLU A 29 -10.50 -3.03 -11.07
CA GLU A 29 -9.09 -3.26 -11.38
C GLU A 29 -8.55 -4.51 -10.67
N LEU A 30 -9.04 -4.82 -9.45
CA LEU A 30 -8.71 -6.08 -8.76
C LEU A 30 -9.19 -7.29 -9.58
N LYS A 31 -10.38 -7.21 -10.18
CA LYS A 31 -10.90 -8.20 -11.14
C LYS A 31 -10.04 -8.36 -12.39
N ARG A 32 -9.15 -7.40 -12.68
CA ARG A 32 -8.23 -7.41 -13.83
C ARG A 32 -6.81 -7.87 -13.48
N VAL A 33 -6.52 -8.10 -12.20
CA VAL A 33 -5.27 -8.74 -11.78
C VAL A 33 -5.38 -10.22 -12.10
N ILE A 34 -4.72 -10.65 -13.17
CA ILE A 34 -4.77 -12.03 -13.68
C ILE A 34 -4.14 -13.01 -12.68
N ASN A 35 -3.11 -12.56 -11.94
CA ASN A 35 -2.44 -13.34 -10.89
C ASN A 35 -2.05 -12.43 -9.73
N MET A 36 -2.64 -12.67 -8.56
CA MET A 36 -2.19 -12.03 -7.32
C MET A 36 -0.86 -12.68 -6.91
N PRO A 37 0.24 -11.92 -6.76
CA PRO A 37 1.51 -12.50 -6.36
C PRO A 37 1.40 -13.11 -4.95
N THR A 38 2.15 -14.18 -4.69
CA THR A 38 2.21 -14.85 -3.38
C THR A 38 2.56 -13.91 -2.23
N LEU A 39 3.29 -12.82 -2.53
CA LEU A 39 3.62 -11.73 -1.61
C LEU A 39 2.79 -10.47 -1.91
N PHE A 40 1.47 -10.60 -2.02
CA PHE A 40 0.58 -9.47 -2.35
C PHE A 40 0.65 -8.33 -1.32
N TRP A 41 1.06 -8.64 -0.09
CA TRP A 41 1.24 -7.67 0.99
C TRP A 41 2.67 -7.09 1.05
N CYS A 42 3.51 -7.31 0.04
CA CYS A 42 4.77 -6.61 -0.15
C CYS A 42 5.34 -6.88 -1.57
N PRO A 43 4.57 -6.58 -2.64
CA PRO A 43 4.92 -7.02 -3.99
C PRO A 43 6.10 -6.21 -4.54
N THR A 44 7.07 -6.90 -5.14
CA THR A 44 8.14 -6.29 -5.95
C THR A 44 7.84 -6.35 -7.43
N LYS A 45 6.87 -7.17 -7.85
CA LYS A 45 6.47 -7.36 -9.23
C LYS A 45 4.96 -7.48 -9.33
N MET A 46 4.37 -6.85 -10.33
CA MET A 46 2.94 -6.91 -10.63
C MET A 46 2.72 -6.95 -12.13
N THR A 47 1.87 -7.88 -12.59
CA THR A 47 1.41 -7.95 -13.98
C THR A 47 0.08 -7.23 -14.10
N LEU A 48 0.03 -6.28 -15.02
CA LEU A 48 -1.13 -5.46 -15.33
C LEU A 48 -1.88 -6.00 -16.55
N PRO A 49 -3.09 -5.48 -16.85
CA PRO A 49 -3.76 -5.77 -18.12
C PRO A 49 -2.85 -5.49 -19.31
N ASN A 50 -2.97 -6.29 -20.37
CA ASN A 50 -2.11 -6.30 -21.57
C ASN A 50 -0.67 -6.81 -21.31
N ASP A 51 -0.49 -7.70 -20.33
CA ASP A 51 0.80 -8.31 -19.98
C ASP A 51 1.91 -7.30 -19.60
N HIS A 52 1.53 -6.07 -19.22
CA HIS A 52 2.49 -5.08 -18.80
C HIS A 52 3.00 -5.37 -17.39
N ILE A 53 4.31 -5.58 -17.26
CA ILE A 53 4.96 -5.93 -16.00
C ILE A 53 5.57 -4.68 -15.37
N VAL A 54 5.19 -4.41 -14.12
CA VAL A 54 5.83 -3.41 -13.27
C VAL A 54 6.69 -4.12 -12.25
N GLU A 55 7.97 -3.76 -12.18
CA GLU A 55 8.91 -4.28 -11.20
C GLU A 55 9.56 -3.13 -10.41
N HIS A 56 9.65 -3.32 -9.10
CA HIS A 56 10.23 -2.37 -8.16
C HIS A 56 11.28 -3.07 -7.31
N HIS A 57 12.50 -2.54 -7.38
CA HIS A 57 13.59 -3.00 -6.53
C HIS A 57 13.37 -2.55 -5.09
N LEU A 58 13.85 -3.36 -4.14
CA LEU A 58 13.87 -3.00 -2.73
C LEU A 58 15.11 -2.17 -2.41
N PRO A 59 15.03 -1.27 -1.41
CA PRO A 59 16.20 -0.51 -1.00
C PRO A 59 17.16 -1.44 -0.24
N GLN A 60 18.46 -1.14 -0.32
CA GLN A 60 19.46 -1.93 0.40
C GLN A 60 19.32 -1.75 1.92
N THR A 61 19.48 -2.86 2.64
CA THR A 61 19.48 -2.87 4.11
C THR A 61 20.88 -3.12 4.64
N ILE A 62 21.22 -2.46 5.76
CA ILE A 62 22.51 -2.65 6.44
C ILE A 62 22.50 -3.93 7.29
N LYS A 63 21.29 -4.34 7.71
CA LYS A 63 21.04 -5.52 8.54
C LYS A 63 19.96 -6.39 7.88
N PRO A 64 19.93 -7.70 8.18
CA PRO A 64 18.82 -8.55 7.77
C PRO A 64 17.50 -8.04 8.38
N THR A 65 16.41 -8.24 7.65
CA THR A 65 15.06 -7.88 8.09
C THR A 65 14.32 -9.10 8.63
N ASN A 66 13.50 -8.90 9.67
CA ASN A 66 12.72 -9.98 10.29
C ASN A 66 11.61 -10.53 9.39
N TYR A 67 11.03 -9.70 8.51
CA TYR A 67 9.95 -10.09 7.62
C TYR A 67 10.32 -9.89 6.15
N THR A 68 9.74 -10.70 5.28
CA THR A 68 9.94 -10.65 3.82
C THR A 68 9.70 -9.25 3.28
N ASN A 69 10.65 -8.76 2.48
CA ASN A 69 10.59 -7.46 1.80
C ASN A 69 10.40 -6.25 2.74
N SER A 70 10.72 -6.35 4.04
CA SER A 70 10.59 -5.22 5.00
C SER A 70 11.46 -4.02 4.64
N ALA A 71 12.47 -4.21 3.79
CA ALA A 71 13.22 -3.10 3.20
C ALA A 71 12.27 -2.05 2.55
N GLY A 72 11.13 -2.51 2.01
CA GLY A 72 10.09 -1.65 1.44
C GLY A 72 9.45 -0.68 2.43
N LEU A 73 9.56 -0.89 3.75
CA LEU A 73 9.08 0.07 4.76
C LEU A 73 9.83 1.42 4.70
N ARG A 74 11.00 1.48 4.03
CA ARG A 74 11.65 2.77 3.75
C ARG A 74 10.75 3.68 2.91
N TYR A 75 9.91 3.12 2.06
CA TYR A 75 9.05 3.88 1.17
C TYR A 75 7.98 4.66 1.94
N GLU A 76 7.40 4.04 2.98
CA GLU A 76 6.40 4.72 3.82
C GLU A 76 7.05 5.77 4.71
N ALA A 77 8.26 5.50 5.20
CA ALA A 77 9.04 6.46 5.96
C ALA A 77 9.38 7.71 5.14
N ILE A 78 9.79 7.54 3.87
CA ILE A 78 10.09 8.67 2.97
C ILE A 78 8.82 9.48 2.68
N ALA A 79 7.72 8.82 2.31
CA ALA A 79 6.47 9.52 2.00
C ALA A 79 5.94 10.33 3.20
N CYS A 80 6.01 9.76 4.41
CA CYS A 80 5.67 10.47 5.64
C CYS A 80 6.59 11.68 5.87
N ARG A 81 7.92 11.49 5.74
CA ARG A 81 8.89 12.57 5.86
C ARG A 81 8.57 13.71 4.88
N ASP A 82 8.32 13.41 3.62
CA ASP A 82 8.09 14.43 2.60
C ASP A 82 6.83 15.24 2.91
N GLU A 83 5.76 14.62 3.41
CA GLU A 83 4.55 15.34 3.79
C GLU A 83 4.72 16.19 5.04
N ILE A 84 5.46 15.70 6.05
CA ILE A 84 5.84 16.49 7.23
C ILE A 84 6.66 17.71 6.82
N MET A 85 7.64 17.54 5.93
CA MET A 85 8.48 18.63 5.43
C MET A 85 7.67 19.67 4.63
N ASN A 86 6.56 19.25 4.03
CA ASN A 86 5.60 20.15 3.36
C ASN A 86 4.54 20.74 4.30
N GLY A 87 4.67 20.53 5.62
CA GLY A 87 3.75 21.07 6.62
C GLY A 87 2.37 20.40 6.63
N LYS A 88 2.24 19.20 6.05
CA LYS A 88 0.98 18.45 6.07
C LYS A 88 0.90 17.57 7.31
N THR A 89 -0.32 17.37 7.79
CA THR A 89 -0.63 16.52 8.95
C THR A 89 -1.07 15.11 8.57
N GLU A 90 -1.33 14.86 7.28
CA GLU A 90 -1.73 13.55 6.77
C GLU A 90 -1.27 13.34 5.33
N HIS A 91 -1.23 12.09 4.91
CA HIS A 91 -0.88 11.73 3.54
C HIS A 91 -2.13 11.80 2.65
N PRO A 92 -2.11 12.46 1.47
CA PRO A 92 -3.29 12.63 0.60
C PRO A 92 -3.95 11.34 0.07
N PHE A 93 -3.34 10.18 0.33
CA PHE A 93 -3.80 8.88 -0.15
C PHE A 93 -4.11 7.89 0.97
N MET A 94 -3.62 8.18 2.17
CA MET A 94 -3.98 7.51 3.41
C MET A 94 -4.37 8.57 4.42
N THR A 95 -5.53 9.18 4.19
CA THR A 95 -6.08 10.20 5.07
C THR A 95 -6.53 9.57 6.39
N LEU A 96 -6.75 10.40 7.39
CA LEU A 96 -7.34 9.97 8.65
C LEU A 96 -8.71 9.33 8.44
N GLU A 97 -9.53 9.90 7.56
CA GLU A 97 -10.86 9.35 7.24
C GLU A 97 -10.76 7.95 6.63
N HIS A 98 -9.85 7.70 5.69
CA HIS A 98 -9.62 6.35 5.15
C HIS A 98 -9.21 5.37 6.26
N SER A 99 -8.34 5.80 7.17
CA SER A 99 -7.89 4.98 8.31
C SER A 99 -9.06 4.62 9.23
N LEU A 100 -9.94 5.58 9.53
CA LEU A 100 -11.13 5.37 10.34
C LEU A 100 -12.14 4.43 9.65
N GLN A 101 -12.36 4.59 8.35
CA GLN A 101 -13.24 3.73 7.58
C GLN A 101 -12.78 2.27 7.63
N ILE A 102 -11.48 2.03 7.41
CA ILE A 102 -10.88 0.69 7.50
C ILE A 102 -11.06 0.12 8.90
N ALA A 103 -10.76 0.90 9.95
CA ALA A 103 -10.92 0.47 11.34
C ALA A 103 -12.37 0.09 11.66
N ARG A 104 -13.34 0.88 11.21
CA ARG A 104 -14.78 0.61 11.37
C ARG A 104 -15.19 -0.69 10.68
N ILE A 105 -14.76 -0.91 9.43
CA ILE A 105 -15.08 -2.14 8.68
C ILE A 105 -14.56 -3.38 9.41
N ILE A 106 -13.31 -3.34 9.89
CA ILE A 106 -12.70 -4.46 10.62
C ILE A 106 -13.45 -4.71 11.92
N GLU A 107 -13.78 -3.65 12.65
CA GLU A 107 -14.51 -3.76 13.91
C GLU A 107 -15.91 -4.33 13.72
N GLU A 108 -16.65 -3.89 12.71
CA GLU A 108 -17.97 -4.45 12.39
C GLU A 108 -17.89 -5.90 11.95
N ALA A 109 -16.90 -6.27 11.13
CA ALA A 109 -16.66 -7.67 10.77
C ALA A 109 -16.35 -8.52 12.01
N ARG A 110 -15.50 -8.02 12.92
CA ARG A 110 -15.17 -8.69 14.18
C ARG A 110 -16.40 -8.90 15.04
N LYS A 111 -17.26 -7.88 15.20
CA LYS A 111 -18.52 -7.98 15.96
C LYS A 111 -19.43 -9.05 15.39
N GLN A 112 -19.66 -9.05 14.08
CA GLN A 112 -20.53 -10.03 13.41
C GLN A 112 -20.04 -11.48 13.57
N MET A 113 -18.72 -11.69 13.60
CA MET A 113 -18.12 -13.01 13.80
C MET A 113 -18.15 -13.49 15.25
N LEU A 114 -18.18 -12.57 16.22
CA LEU A 114 -18.19 -12.88 17.66
C LEU A 114 -19.60 -12.90 18.27
N THR A 115 -20.60 -12.35 17.58
CA THR A 115 -22.00 -12.54 17.95
C THR A 115 -22.43 -13.98 17.64
N PRO A 116 -22.93 -14.74 18.62
CA PRO A 116 -23.48 -16.08 18.36
C PRO A 116 -24.60 -15.98 17.32
N LYS A 117 -24.56 -16.84 16.30
CA LYS A 117 -25.70 -16.99 15.39
C LYS A 117 -26.84 -17.63 16.17
N GLN A 118 -27.96 -16.92 16.24
CA GLN A 118 -29.21 -17.37 16.87
C GLN A 118 -29.88 -18.46 16.02
#